data_AF-A0A954NQ71-F1
#
_entry.id   AF-A0A954NQ71-F1
#
_cell.length_a   1.000
_cell.length_b   1.000
_cell.length_c   1.000
_cell.angle_alpha   90.00
_cell.angle_beta   90.00
_cell.angle_gamma   90.00
#
_symmetry.space_group_name_H-M   'P 1'
#
loop_
_entity.id
_entity.type
_entity.pdbx_description
1 polymer ?
#
loop_
_entity_poly.entity_id
_entity_poly.type
_entity_poly.pdbx_seq_one_letter_code
_entity_poly.pdbx_strand_id
1 'polypeptide(L)'
;MADHVALLSIPALRGKDLAHMPRLRQLTAQGDAAPLAPSFPAVTWPVQANMLTGMLPRDHGVTANGFYWRDEQRVEMWTAWNEKILAPQIWDLMHEQDASLTSAAWFPMLSKGCGADYVCMPAPIHKPDGSEELWCYSKPQSFYGELLEKLGHFPLKHFWGPLANIKST
;
A
#
# COMPACT_ATOMS: atom_id res chain seq x y z
N MET A 1 12.10 17.54 17.56
CA MET A 1 11.27 17.16 16.39
C MET A 1 11.55 15.68 16.13
N ALA A 2 10.60 14.91 15.62
CA ALA A 2 10.87 13.49 15.32
C ALA A 2 11.68 13.39 14.02
N ASP A 3 12.74 12.59 14.00
CA ASP A 3 13.58 12.39 12.81
C ASP A 3 12.90 11.49 11.77
N HIS A 4 11.92 10.68 12.21
CA HIS A 4 11.18 9.74 11.38
C HIS A 4 9.70 9.71 11.73
N VAL A 5 8.87 9.48 10.72
CA VAL A 5 7.42 9.29 10.86
C VAL A 5 7.04 8.01 10.14
N ALA A 6 6.23 7.17 10.79
CA ALA A 6 5.68 5.96 10.20
C ALA A 6 4.15 6.03 10.19
N LEU A 7 3.56 5.86 9.02
CA LEU A 7 2.12 5.68 8.84
C LEU A 7 1.81 4.19 8.70
N LEU A 8 1.09 3.61 9.66
CA LEU A 8 0.60 2.24 9.60
C LEU A 8 -0.89 2.23 9.28
N SER A 9 -1.25 1.77 8.09
CA SER A 9 -2.65 1.56 7.71
C SER A 9 -3.00 0.08 7.78
N ILE A 10 -4.01 -0.26 8.60
CA ILE A 10 -4.52 -1.62 8.74
C ILE A 10 -5.97 -1.63 8.24
N PRO A 11 -6.24 -2.19 7.04
CA PRO A 11 -7.57 -2.23 6.48
C PRO A 11 -8.59 -2.87 7.42
N ALA A 12 -9.74 -2.22 7.59
CA ALA A 12 -10.86 -2.70 8.41
C ALA A 12 -10.56 -2.92 9.91
N LEU A 13 -9.45 -2.38 10.43
CA LEU A 13 -9.17 -2.42 11.86
C LEU A 13 -10.21 -1.60 12.65
N ARG A 14 -10.89 -2.26 13.59
CA ARG A 14 -11.83 -1.59 14.50
C ARG A 14 -11.16 -1.43 15.86
N GLY A 15 -11.54 -0.39 16.61
CA GLY A 15 -11.00 -0.17 17.96
C GLY A 15 -11.10 -1.39 18.90
N LYS A 16 -12.18 -2.18 18.79
CA LYS A 16 -12.36 -3.41 19.58
C LYS A 16 -11.34 -4.51 19.27
N ASP A 17 -10.78 -4.55 18.06
CA ASP A 17 -9.83 -5.58 17.63
C ASP A 17 -8.47 -5.39 18.34
N LEU A 18 -8.16 -4.17 18.81
CA LEU A 18 -6.95 -3.86 19.59
C LEU A 18 -6.84 -4.67 20.89
N ALA A 19 -7.95 -5.18 21.42
CA ALA A 19 -7.94 -6.09 22.58
C ALA A 19 -7.10 -7.35 22.32
N HIS A 20 -6.96 -7.76 21.05
CA HIS A 20 -6.19 -8.92 20.63
C HIS A 20 -4.79 -8.56 20.09
N MET A 21 -4.42 -7.27 20.09
CA MET A 21 -3.17 -6.77 19.50
C MET A 21 -2.33 -6.02 20.56
N PRO A 22 -1.77 -6.72 21.57
CA PRO A 22 -1.18 -6.08 22.74
C PRO A 22 -0.02 -5.12 22.42
N ARG A 23 0.79 -5.45 21.41
CA ARG A 23 1.89 -4.58 20.95
C ARG A 23 1.38 -3.28 20.33
N LEU A 24 0.39 -3.37 19.44
CA LEU A 24 -0.19 -2.18 18.81
C LEU A 24 -0.94 -1.32 19.84
N ARG A 25 -1.71 -1.97 20.72
CA ARG A 25 -2.39 -1.29 21.83
C ARG A 25 -1.41 -0.53 22.73
N GLN A 26 -0.26 -1.13 23.04
CA GLN A 26 0.78 -0.48 23.84
C GLN A 26 1.41 0.71 23.08
N LEU A 27 1.71 0.55 21.79
CA LEU A 27 2.27 1.62 20.95
C LEU A 27 1.36 2.85 20.89
N THR A 28 0.04 2.64 20.88
CA THR A 28 -0.94 3.73 20.80
C THR A 28 -1.45 4.20 22.17
N ALA A 29 -0.92 3.67 23.28
CA ALA A 29 -1.47 3.92 24.62
C ALA A 29 -1.22 5.35 25.14
N GLN A 30 -0.13 5.99 24.70
CA GLN A 30 0.30 7.32 25.18
C GLN A 30 0.04 8.44 24.16
N GLY A 31 -0.76 8.17 23.12
CA GLY A 31 -1.09 9.14 22.07
C GLY A 31 -2.59 9.43 22.01
N ASP A 32 -2.98 10.20 21.00
CA ASP A 32 -4.37 10.51 20.74
C ASP A 32 -5.05 9.44 19.88
N ALA A 33 -6.35 9.29 20.08
CA ALA A 33 -7.20 8.40 19.30
C ALA A 33 -8.42 9.17 18.78
N ALA A 34 -8.66 9.07 17.48
CA ALA A 34 -9.82 9.66 16.83
C ALA A 34 -10.47 8.67 15.86
N PRO A 35 -11.80 8.70 15.71
CA PRO A 35 -12.46 7.94 14.67
C PRO A 35 -12.09 8.50 13.29
N LEU A 36 -11.66 7.62 12.38
CA LEU A 36 -11.50 7.96 10.98
C LEU A 36 -12.83 7.72 10.25
N ALA A 37 -13.42 8.78 9.70
CA ALA A 37 -14.55 8.67 8.79
C ALA A 37 -14.02 8.44 7.36
N PRO A 38 -14.23 7.25 6.76
CA PRO A 38 -13.81 7.01 5.38
C PRO A 38 -14.69 7.80 4.39
N SER A 39 -14.14 8.13 3.22
CA SER A 39 -14.96 8.64 2.12
C SER A 39 -15.90 7.57 1.57
N PHE A 40 -16.89 8.00 0.78
CA PHE A 40 -17.60 7.11 -0.12
C PHE A 40 -16.91 7.06 -1.50
N PRO A 41 -16.71 5.86 -2.10
CA PRO A 41 -16.99 4.54 -1.53
C PRO A 41 -15.91 4.08 -0.55
N ALA A 42 -16.34 3.46 0.55
CA ALA A 42 -15.46 3.02 1.65
C ALA A 42 -14.78 1.67 1.35
N VAL A 43 -14.14 1.58 0.19
CA VAL A 43 -13.32 0.43 -0.22
C VAL A 43 -11.83 0.79 -0.18
N THR A 44 -10.95 -0.23 -0.24
CA THR A 44 -9.53 -0.08 0.09
C THR A 44 -8.82 1.02 -0.71
N TRP A 45 -8.92 1.02 -2.05
CA TRP A 45 -8.13 1.96 -2.85
C TRP A 45 -8.55 3.42 -2.71
N PRO A 46 -9.84 3.78 -2.78
CA PRO A 46 -10.27 5.17 -2.58
C PRO A 46 -9.85 5.70 -1.21
N VAL A 47 -10.10 4.94 -0.14
CA VAL A 47 -9.74 5.38 1.22
C VAL A 47 -8.23 5.50 1.40
N GLN A 48 -7.44 4.57 0.86
CA GLN A 48 -5.98 4.65 0.88
C GLN A 48 -5.47 5.85 0.08
N ALA A 49 -6.03 6.10 -1.11
CA ALA A 49 -5.65 7.25 -1.94
C ALA A 49 -5.96 8.57 -1.23
N ASN A 50 -7.08 8.68 -0.50
CA ASN A 50 -7.33 9.85 0.35
C ASN A 50 -6.22 10.06 1.39
N MET A 51 -5.79 8.99 2.07
CA MET A 51 -4.75 9.09 3.09
C MET A 51 -3.42 9.55 2.49
N LEU A 52 -3.09 9.09 1.28
CA LEU A 52 -1.82 9.37 0.62
C LEU A 52 -1.80 10.74 -0.07
N THR A 53 -2.95 11.26 -0.51
CA THR A 53 -3.03 12.51 -1.28
C THR A 53 -3.65 13.67 -0.50
N GLY A 54 -4.37 13.39 0.58
CA GLY A 54 -5.22 14.37 1.28
C GLY A 54 -6.46 14.80 0.50
N MET A 55 -6.75 14.17 -0.64
CA MET A 55 -7.86 14.53 -1.55
C MET A 55 -8.99 13.50 -1.51
N LEU A 56 -10.14 13.83 -2.10
CA LEU A 56 -11.28 12.91 -2.24
C LEU A 56 -11.28 12.19 -3.61
N PRO A 57 -12.08 11.11 -3.79
CA PRO A 57 -12.11 10.36 -5.04
C PRO A 57 -12.43 11.16 -6.31
N ARG A 58 -13.17 12.26 -6.16
CA ARG A 58 -13.47 13.19 -7.25
C ARG A 58 -12.23 13.92 -7.78
N ASP A 59 -11.19 14.05 -6.95
CA ASP A 59 -9.99 14.85 -7.19
C ASP A 59 -8.81 13.95 -7.56
N HIS A 60 -8.57 12.85 -6.81
CA HIS A 60 -7.49 11.90 -7.12
C HIS A 60 -7.88 10.78 -8.11
N GLY A 61 -9.16 10.70 -8.50
CA GLY A 61 -9.64 9.82 -9.59
C GLY A 61 -9.90 8.35 -9.25
N VAL A 62 -9.51 7.87 -8.06
CA VAL A 62 -9.64 6.45 -7.68
C VAL A 62 -10.96 6.22 -6.96
N THR A 63 -11.94 5.61 -7.64
CA THR A 63 -13.30 5.40 -7.13
C THR A 63 -13.67 3.94 -6.85
N ALA A 64 -12.79 2.99 -7.16
CA ALA A 64 -13.04 1.56 -6.96
C ALA A 64 -11.73 0.76 -6.92
N ASN A 65 -11.82 -0.55 -6.65
CA ASN A 65 -10.69 -1.50 -6.73
C ASN A 65 -10.48 -2.08 -8.15
N GLY A 66 -11.09 -1.44 -9.14
CA GLY A 66 -11.03 -1.81 -10.54
C GLY A 66 -11.77 -0.79 -11.39
N PHE A 67 -11.42 -0.76 -12.67
CA PHE A 67 -11.84 0.28 -13.59
C PHE A 67 -12.48 -0.36 -14.82
N TYR A 68 -13.53 0.27 -15.34
CA TYR A 68 -14.02 0.01 -16.68
C TYR A 68 -13.57 1.15 -17.60
N TRP A 69 -12.62 0.85 -18.47
CA TRP A 69 -12.06 1.79 -19.44
C TRP A 69 -12.99 1.82 -20.66
N ARG A 70 -13.82 2.86 -20.74
CA ARG A 70 -14.88 2.97 -21.76
C ARG A 70 -14.35 2.97 -23.19
N ASP A 71 -13.24 3.66 -23.42
CA ASP A 71 -12.62 3.76 -24.75
C ASP A 71 -12.05 2.42 -25.24
N GLU A 72 -11.61 1.58 -24.31
CA GLU A 72 -11.07 0.24 -24.58
C GLU A 72 -12.12 -0.88 -24.43
N GLN A 73 -13.31 -0.55 -23.92
CA GLN A 73 -14.32 -1.51 -23.46
C GLN A 73 -13.76 -2.60 -22.54
N ARG A 74 -12.74 -2.26 -21.74
CA ARG A 74 -11.96 -3.21 -20.93
C ARG A 74 -12.23 -3.03 -19.45
N VAL A 75 -12.37 -4.15 -18.74
CA VAL A 75 -12.34 -4.17 -17.27
C VAL A 75 -10.91 -4.47 -16.82
N GLU A 76 -10.39 -3.65 -15.92
CA GLU A 76 -9.10 -3.87 -15.27
C GLU A 76 -9.29 -3.89 -13.76
N MET A 77 -9.01 -5.03 -13.15
CA MET A 77 -9.14 -5.23 -11.71
C MET A 77 -7.77 -5.42 -11.08
N TRP A 78 -7.60 -4.94 -9.84
CA TRP A 78 -6.39 -5.17 -9.06
C TRP A 78 -5.07 -4.74 -9.73
N THR A 79 -5.13 -3.72 -10.59
CA THR A 79 -3.95 -3.04 -11.09
C THR A 79 -3.08 -2.50 -9.97
N ALA A 80 -1.79 -2.39 -10.25
CA ALA A 80 -0.77 -2.03 -9.27
C ALA A 80 -0.07 -0.70 -9.59
N TRP A 81 -0.35 -0.12 -10.76
CA TRP A 81 0.35 1.06 -11.26
C TRP A 81 -0.20 2.37 -10.68
N ASN A 82 0.72 3.26 -10.32
CA ASN A 82 0.42 4.52 -9.63
C ASN A 82 -0.25 5.57 -10.51
N GLU A 83 -0.07 5.49 -11.84
CA GLU A 83 -0.66 6.42 -12.83
C GLU A 83 -2.19 6.56 -12.76
N LYS A 84 -2.87 5.68 -12.02
CA LYS A 84 -4.32 5.77 -11.78
C LYS A 84 -4.68 6.79 -10.70
N ILE A 85 -3.72 7.22 -9.88
CA ILE A 85 -3.87 8.30 -8.91
C ILE A 85 -3.50 9.61 -9.61
N LEU A 86 -4.48 10.48 -9.81
CA LEU A 86 -4.33 11.71 -10.60
C LEU A 86 -3.97 12.94 -9.75
N ALA A 87 -3.36 12.71 -8.58
CA ALA A 87 -2.98 13.74 -7.63
C ALA A 87 -1.61 13.40 -6.99
N PRO A 88 -0.82 14.42 -6.61
CA PRO A 88 0.41 14.20 -5.85
C PRO A 88 0.15 13.45 -4.56
N GLN A 89 1.02 12.51 -4.23
CA GLN A 89 0.99 11.77 -2.98
C GLN A 89 2.02 12.35 -2.00
N ILE A 90 1.95 11.93 -0.74
CA ILE A 90 2.72 12.53 0.35
C ILE A 90 4.23 12.57 0.10
N TRP A 91 4.81 11.54 -0.55
CA TRP A 91 6.22 11.54 -0.92
C TRP A 91 6.57 12.58 -2.00
N ASP A 92 5.65 12.85 -2.94
CA ASP A 92 5.85 13.89 -3.95
C ASP A 92 5.87 15.25 -3.27
N LEU A 93 4.89 15.50 -2.39
CA LEU A 93 4.77 16.74 -1.61
C LEU A 93 5.96 16.93 -0.66
N MET A 94 6.46 15.87 -0.02
CA MET A 94 7.64 15.96 0.85
C MET A 94 8.89 16.35 0.06
N HIS A 95 9.12 15.74 -1.12
CA HIS A 95 10.27 16.09 -1.96
C HIS A 95 10.18 17.49 -2.56
N GLU A 96 8.97 18.00 -2.81
CA GLU A 96 8.77 19.40 -3.19
C GLU A 96 9.20 20.38 -2.09
N GLN A 97 9.03 20.01 -0.82
CA GLN A 97 9.45 20.83 0.33
C GLN A 97 10.95 20.70 0.62
N ASP A 98 11.46 19.46 0.61
CA ASP A 98 12.87 19.16 0.85
C ASP A 98 13.26 17.85 0.15
N ALA A 99 14.04 17.97 -0.92
CA ALA A 99 14.51 16.85 -1.72
C ALA A 99 15.50 15.93 -1.01
N SER A 100 15.96 16.27 0.21
CA SER A 100 16.80 15.41 1.03
C SER A 100 16.01 14.43 1.89
N LEU A 101 14.70 14.64 2.05
CA LEU A 101 13.83 13.70 2.73
C LEU A 101 13.79 12.37 1.97
N THR A 102 13.55 11.28 2.70
CA THR A 102 13.44 9.95 2.11
C THR A 102 12.15 9.29 2.56
N SER A 103 11.61 8.44 1.70
CA SER A 103 10.29 7.83 1.87
C SER A 103 10.31 6.36 1.47
N ALA A 104 9.51 5.57 2.19
CA ALA A 104 9.33 4.14 1.90
C ALA A 104 7.83 3.80 1.84
N ALA A 105 7.42 3.18 0.74
CA ALA A 105 6.07 2.68 0.51
C ALA A 105 6.08 1.14 0.59
N TRP A 106 5.61 0.60 1.72
CA TRP A 106 5.61 -0.84 2.00
C TRP A 106 4.19 -1.43 1.87
N PHE A 107 3.94 -2.12 0.76
CA PHE A 107 2.67 -2.77 0.42
C PHE A 107 1.42 -1.89 0.16
N PRO A 108 1.49 -0.54 -0.03
CA PRO A 108 0.29 0.18 -0.45
C PRO A 108 -0.13 -0.26 -1.86
N MET A 109 -1.45 -0.29 -2.10
CA MET A 109 -2.00 -0.55 -3.43
C MET A 109 -1.67 0.60 -4.39
N LEU A 110 -1.66 0.33 -5.70
CA LEU A 110 -1.34 1.31 -6.74
C LEU A 110 0.06 1.97 -6.56
N SER A 111 1.06 1.28 -6.01
CA SER A 111 2.37 1.88 -5.72
C SER A 111 3.47 1.61 -6.74
N LYS A 112 3.23 0.78 -7.77
CA LYS A 112 4.23 0.60 -8.83
C LYS A 112 4.47 1.90 -9.56
N GLY A 113 5.73 2.33 -9.59
CA GLY A 113 6.13 3.58 -10.24
C GLY A 113 5.76 4.84 -9.46
N CYS A 114 5.36 4.76 -8.19
CA CYS A 114 5.12 5.96 -7.40
C CYS A 114 6.42 6.73 -7.09
N GLY A 115 6.25 7.97 -6.61
CA GLY A 115 7.36 8.88 -6.30
C GLY A 115 8.21 8.50 -5.09
N ALA A 116 7.78 7.56 -4.23
CA ALA A 116 8.54 7.16 -3.05
C ALA A 116 9.92 6.59 -3.41
N ASP A 117 10.93 6.83 -2.57
CA ASP A 117 12.32 6.43 -2.85
C ASP A 117 12.49 4.91 -2.81
N TYR A 118 11.85 4.31 -1.81
CA TYR A 118 11.78 2.87 -1.64
C TYR A 118 10.34 2.39 -1.82
N VAL A 119 10.16 1.39 -2.66
CA VAL A 119 8.86 0.73 -2.85
C VAL A 119 9.07 -0.77 -2.69
N CYS A 120 8.14 -1.43 -2.02
CA CYS A 120 8.01 -2.88 -2.05
C CYS A 120 6.54 -3.23 -2.08
N MET A 121 6.11 -3.99 -3.10
CA MET A 121 4.75 -4.50 -3.15
C MET A 121 4.69 -5.85 -3.89
N PRO A 122 3.73 -6.73 -3.57
CA PRO A 122 3.57 -7.99 -4.27
C PRO A 122 3.38 -7.79 -5.77
N ALA A 123 4.12 -8.57 -6.54
CA ALA A 123 4.01 -8.59 -7.99
C ALA A 123 4.39 -9.99 -8.50
N PRO A 124 3.55 -11.01 -8.21
CA PRO A 124 3.85 -12.35 -8.65
C PRO A 124 4.00 -12.45 -10.16
N ILE A 125 4.98 -13.24 -10.59
CA ILE A 125 5.30 -13.45 -12.00
C ILE A 125 4.61 -14.72 -12.44
N HIS A 126 3.65 -14.58 -13.36
CA HIS A 126 2.94 -15.70 -13.96
C HIS A 126 3.73 -16.18 -15.18
N LYS A 127 4.15 -17.44 -15.16
CA LYS A 127 4.90 -18.04 -16.27
C LYS A 127 3.95 -18.67 -17.30
N PRO A 128 4.41 -18.83 -18.56
CA PRO A 128 3.62 -19.48 -19.61
C PRO A 128 3.19 -20.92 -19.27
N ASP A 129 3.93 -21.60 -18.39
CA ASP A 129 3.62 -22.96 -17.93
C ASP A 129 2.55 -23.01 -16.80
N GLY A 130 1.99 -21.85 -16.43
CA GLY A 130 0.98 -21.73 -15.38
C GLY A 130 1.55 -21.69 -13.96
N SER A 131 2.88 -21.79 -13.79
CA SER A 131 3.51 -21.59 -12.49
C SER A 131 3.60 -20.10 -12.13
N GLU A 132 3.68 -19.83 -10.83
CA GLU A 132 3.76 -18.49 -10.28
C GLU A 132 5.00 -18.37 -9.41
N GLU A 133 5.85 -17.39 -9.69
CA GLU A 133 6.93 -16.99 -8.79
C GLU A 133 6.42 -15.91 -7.83
N LEU A 134 6.59 -16.17 -6.54
CA LEU A 134 6.21 -15.24 -5.46
C LEU A 134 7.23 -14.11 -5.37
N TRP A 135 7.07 -13.14 -6.28
CA TRP A 135 7.94 -11.99 -6.43
C TRP A 135 7.28 -10.72 -5.90
N CYS A 136 8.11 -9.72 -5.57
CA CYS A 136 7.66 -8.37 -5.26
C CYS A 136 8.29 -7.37 -6.24
N TYR A 137 7.49 -6.42 -6.68
CA TYR A 137 8.01 -5.21 -7.31
C TYR A 137 8.74 -4.42 -6.24
N SER A 138 9.92 -3.91 -6.60
CA SER A 138 10.64 -2.98 -5.73
C SER A 138 11.22 -1.80 -6.50
N LYS A 139 11.40 -0.70 -5.77
CA LYS A 139 12.18 0.46 -6.15
C LYS A 139 13.20 0.68 -5.03
N PRO A 140 14.51 0.76 -5.34
CA PRO A 140 15.12 0.41 -6.63
C PRO A 140 14.90 -1.07 -7.00
N GLN A 141 15.02 -1.41 -8.28
CA GLN A 141 14.65 -2.74 -8.79
C GLN A 141 15.43 -3.90 -8.14
N SER A 142 16.69 -3.68 -7.76
CA SER A 142 17.53 -4.68 -7.10
C SER A 142 17.11 -4.98 -5.67
N PHE A 143 16.32 -4.09 -5.03
CA PHE A 143 16.14 -4.10 -3.60
C PHE A 143 15.44 -5.36 -3.08
N TYR A 144 14.42 -5.86 -3.80
CA TYR A 144 13.78 -7.12 -3.40
C TYR A 144 14.73 -8.31 -3.48
N GLY A 145 15.69 -8.33 -4.40
CA GLY A 145 16.72 -9.36 -4.45
C GLY A 145 17.60 -9.37 -3.19
N GLU A 146 17.99 -8.18 -2.71
CA GLU A 146 18.75 -8.02 -1.47
C GLU A 146 17.94 -8.44 -0.23
N LEU A 147 16.63 -8.13 -0.21
CA LEU A 147 15.73 -8.58 0.85
C LEU A 147 15.57 -10.10 0.83
N LEU A 148 15.42 -10.69 -0.36
CA LEU A 148 15.29 -12.13 -0.56
C LEU A 148 16.52 -12.88 -0.05
N GLU A 149 17.72 -12.39 -0.35
CA GLU A 149 18.97 -13.00 0.13
C GLU A 149 19.06 -12.99 1.67
N LYS A 150 18.62 -11.89 2.30
CA LYS A 150 18.74 -11.69 3.76
C LYS A 150 17.62 -12.35 4.56
N LEU A 151 16.39 -12.34 4.04
CA LEU A 151 15.17 -12.66 4.78
C LEU A 151 14.43 -13.87 4.21
N GLY A 152 14.80 -14.34 3.01
CA GLY A 152 14.04 -15.33 2.27
C GLY A 152 12.85 -14.72 1.52
N HIS A 153 12.09 -15.58 0.83
CA HIS A 153 10.93 -15.15 0.06
C HIS A 153 9.84 -14.57 0.96
N PHE A 154 9.24 -13.45 0.52
CA PHE A 154 8.02 -12.97 1.12
C PHE A 154 6.93 -14.06 1.03
N PRO A 155 6.26 -14.41 2.15
CA PRO A 155 5.25 -15.48 2.20
C PRO A 155 3.92 -15.05 1.56
N LEU A 156 3.95 -14.65 0.28
CA LEU A 156 2.84 -14.01 -0.44
C LEU A 156 1.54 -14.84 -0.41
N LYS A 157 1.66 -16.18 -0.48
CA LYS A 157 0.51 -17.10 -0.40
C LYS A 157 -0.29 -16.99 0.91
N HIS A 158 0.34 -16.52 1.98
CA HIS A 158 -0.29 -16.32 3.29
C HIS A 158 -0.55 -14.84 3.61
N PHE A 159 -0.14 -13.92 2.72
CA PHE A 159 -0.31 -12.49 2.92
C PHE A 159 -1.72 -12.03 2.54
N TRP A 160 -2.22 -12.47 1.39
CA TRP A 160 -3.51 -12.04 0.85
C TRP A 160 -4.26 -13.19 0.17
N GLY A 161 -5.60 -13.10 0.16
CA GLY A 161 -6.47 -14.12 -0.40
C GLY A 161 -6.99 -15.13 0.63
N PRO A 162 -7.63 -16.23 0.18
CA PRO A 162 -8.35 -17.16 1.06
C PRO A 162 -7.45 -17.94 2.03
N LEU A 163 -6.14 -17.98 1.79
CA LEU A 163 -5.15 -18.66 2.63
C LEU A 163 -4.42 -17.71 3.58
N ALA A 164 -4.84 -16.45 3.67
CA ALA A 164 -4.17 -15.45 4.50
C ALA A 164 -4.20 -15.82 5.99
N ASN A 165 -3.04 -15.80 6.65
CA ASN A 165 -2.91 -16.16 8.06
C ASN A 165 -1.57 -15.68 8.67
N ILE A 166 -1.35 -15.96 9.96
CA ILE A 166 -0.17 -15.51 10.74
C ILE A 166 1.18 -16.02 10.22
N LYS A 167 1.21 -17.06 9.38
CA LYS A 167 2.43 -17.53 8.70
C LYS A 167 3.00 -16.52 7.69
N SER A 168 2.28 -15.44 7.42
CA SER A 168 2.82 -14.28 6.69
C SER A 168 3.68 -13.38 7.59
N THR A 169 4.60 -13.97 8.35
CA THR A 169 5.54 -13.29 9.27
C THR A 169 6.97 -13.71 9.04
#